data_AF-A0A8B9ACN1-F1
#
_entry.id   AF-A0A8B9ACN1-F1
#
_cell.length_a   1.000
_cell.length_b   1.000
_cell.length_c   1.000
_cell.angle_alpha   90.00
_cell.angle_beta   90.00
_cell.angle_gamma   90.00
#
_symmetry.space_group_name_H-M   'P 1'
#
loop_
_entity.id
_entity.type
_entity.pdbx_description
1 polymer ?
#
loop_
_entity_poly.entity_id
_entity_poly.type
_entity_poly.pdbx_seq_one_letter_code
_entity_poly.pdbx_strand_id
1 'polypeptide(L)'
;MRQFFNGPWLSWREVPTHAKVGMWNKFEEIHTILPGQLHHVHQVWDKHCQRRLTTSLGRVRSQKLLEAKGDLNKARDKPPNWISRENWNKLIDIWISPKWKKKSEANKNNRNTMKNGSISKHCGGSITFVNHDERLKLKLGREPTIVESFNRTHKTKLLVMGGSLDL
;
A
#
# COMPACT_ATOMS: atom_id res chain seq x y z
N MET A 1 -8.61 8.69 -11.34
CA MET A 1 -7.92 7.40 -11.61
C MET A 1 -8.84 6.31 -12.16
N ARG A 2 -9.90 5.88 -11.44
CA ARG A 2 -10.76 4.76 -11.89
C ARG A 2 -11.32 4.97 -13.30
N GLN A 3 -11.75 6.20 -13.60
CA GLN A 3 -12.24 6.60 -14.92
C GLN A 3 -11.20 6.55 -16.06
N PHE A 4 -9.91 6.44 -15.74
CA PHE A 4 -8.82 6.41 -16.71
C PHE A 4 -8.16 5.03 -16.81
N PHE A 5 -8.74 4.02 -16.15
CA PHE A 5 -8.22 2.66 -16.19
C PHE A 5 -8.67 1.99 -17.48
N ASN A 6 -7.83 2.02 -18.51
CA ASN A 6 -8.16 1.49 -19.83
C ASN A 6 -7.26 0.30 -20.26
N GLY A 7 -6.40 -0.22 -19.38
CA GLY A 7 -5.60 -1.42 -19.62
C GLY A 7 -5.45 -2.28 -18.37
N PRO A 8 -4.98 -3.53 -18.49
CA PRO A 8 -4.86 -4.47 -17.36
C PRO A 8 -3.59 -4.22 -16.54
N TRP A 9 -3.35 -2.97 -16.14
CA TRP A 9 -2.10 -2.57 -15.48
C TRP A 9 -2.09 -3.00 -14.01
N LEU A 10 -1.17 -3.87 -13.63
CA LEU A 10 -1.00 -4.34 -12.24
C LEU A 10 -0.23 -3.36 -11.37
N SER A 11 0.50 -2.45 -11.99
CA SER A 11 1.28 -1.43 -11.30
C SER A 11 1.34 -0.14 -12.10
N TRP A 12 1.64 0.97 -11.43
CA TRP A 12 1.76 2.28 -12.07
C TRP A 12 2.90 2.36 -13.10
N ARG A 13 3.87 1.44 -13.01
CA ARG A 13 4.96 1.32 -13.97
C ARG A 13 4.49 0.79 -15.33
N GLU A 14 3.42 -0.02 -15.35
CA GLU A 14 2.85 -0.61 -16.56
C GLU A 14 1.88 0.34 -17.28
N VAL A 15 1.48 1.43 -16.61
CA VAL A 15 0.61 2.44 -17.21
C VAL A 15 1.40 3.19 -18.30
N PRO A 16 0.94 3.20 -19.56
CA PRO A 16 1.61 3.89 -20.65
C PRO A 16 1.78 5.38 -20.38
N THR A 17 2.86 5.97 -20.90
CA THR A 17 3.16 7.40 -20.74
C THR A 17 2.01 8.28 -21.21
N HIS A 18 1.42 8.00 -22.37
CA HIS A 18 0.28 8.76 -22.90
C HIS A 18 -0.93 8.74 -21.95
N ALA A 19 -1.19 7.60 -21.29
CA ALA A 19 -2.28 7.49 -20.33
C ALA A 19 -1.97 8.32 -19.07
N LYS A 20 -0.72 8.34 -18.60
CA LYS A 20 -0.30 9.19 -17.48
C LYS A 20 -0.45 10.68 -17.83
N VAL A 21 -0.01 11.09 -19.02
CA VAL A 21 -0.17 12.47 -19.51
C VAL A 21 -1.66 12.85 -19.56
N GLY A 22 -2.53 11.99 -20.11
CA GLY A 22 -3.98 12.25 -20.11
C GLY A 22 -4.57 12.39 -18.69
N MET A 23 -4.12 11.58 -17.74
CA MET A 23 -4.55 11.71 -16.34
C MET A 23 -4.03 13.00 -15.69
N TRP A 24 -2.83 13.45 -16.05
CA TRP A 24 -2.24 14.68 -15.57
C TRP A 24 -2.95 15.91 -16.13
N ASN A 25 -3.21 15.94 -17.44
CA ASN A 25 -3.94 17.03 -18.09
C ASN A 25 -5.31 17.24 -17.43
N LYS A 26 -6.04 16.16 -17.13
CA LYS A 26 -7.33 16.29 -16.42
C LYS A 26 -7.17 16.78 -14.99
N PHE A 27 -6.07 16.45 -14.32
CA PHE A 27 -5.76 16.96 -12.99
C PHE A 27 -5.52 18.48 -13.05
N GLU A 28 -4.79 18.97 -14.07
CA GLU A 28 -4.57 20.41 -14.28
C GLU A 28 -5.84 21.18 -14.63
N GLU A 29 -6.78 20.57 -15.36
CA GLU A 29 -8.09 21.20 -15.65
C GLU A 29 -8.92 21.52 -14.40
N ILE A 30 -8.73 20.77 -13.30
CA ILE A 30 -9.57 20.89 -12.10
C ILE A 30 -8.81 21.45 -10.89
N HIS A 31 -7.50 21.65 -11.00
CA HIS A 31 -6.66 22.14 -9.92
C HIS A 31 -5.78 23.29 -10.39
N THR A 32 -5.87 24.42 -9.69
CA THR A 32 -4.93 25.53 -9.88
C THR A 32 -3.59 25.18 -9.26
N ILE A 33 -2.52 25.17 -10.08
CA ILE A 33 -1.15 24.96 -9.63
C ILE A 33 -0.44 26.31 -9.59
N LEU A 34 0.14 26.66 -8.44
CA LEU A 34 0.90 27.90 -8.30
C LEU A 34 2.20 27.85 -9.12
N PRO A 35 2.66 28.99 -9.68
CA PRO A 35 3.95 29.09 -10.35
C PRO A 35 5.08 28.55 -9.47
N GLY A 36 5.99 27.78 -10.06
CA GLY A 36 7.12 27.15 -9.35
C GLY A 36 6.80 25.88 -8.58
N GLN A 37 5.53 25.52 -8.38
CA GLN A 37 5.13 24.30 -7.67
C GLN A 37 4.89 23.08 -8.59
N LEU A 38 4.89 23.29 -9.91
CA LEU A 38 4.54 22.27 -10.90
C LEU A 38 5.28 20.95 -10.69
N HIS A 39 6.60 21.00 -10.53
CA HIS A 39 7.42 19.81 -10.33
C HIS A 39 7.04 19.06 -9.05
N HIS A 40 6.88 19.78 -7.93
CA HIS A 40 6.55 19.19 -6.65
C HIS A 40 5.14 18.57 -6.67
N VAL A 41 4.16 19.28 -7.21
CA VAL A 41 2.79 18.79 -7.34
C VAL A 41 2.74 17.56 -8.24
N HIS A 42 3.45 17.56 -9.36
CA HIS A 42 3.54 16.40 -10.25
C HIS A 42 4.16 15.17 -9.53
N GLN A 43 5.23 15.36 -8.75
CA GLN A 43 5.82 14.27 -7.96
C GLN A 43 4.84 13.69 -6.93
N VAL A 44 4.12 14.55 -6.21
CA VAL A 44 3.12 14.12 -5.22
C VAL A 44 1.96 13.41 -5.90
N TRP A 45 1.48 13.94 -7.02
CA TRP A 45 0.44 13.33 -7.83
C TRP A 45 0.83 11.95 -8.35
N ASP A 46 2.05 11.80 -8.87
CA ASP A 46 2.54 10.52 -9.41
C ASP A 46 2.59 9.44 -8.32
N LYS A 47 3.14 9.79 -7.14
CA LYS A 47 3.13 8.91 -5.95
C LYS A 47 1.71 8.59 -5.50
N HIS A 48 0.80 9.57 -5.54
CA HIS A 48 -0.60 9.36 -5.20
C HIS A 48 -1.26 8.36 -6.15
N CYS A 49 -1.03 8.52 -7.46
CA CYS A 49 -1.49 7.60 -8.49
C CYS A 49 -0.91 6.19 -8.31
N GLN A 50 0.38 6.08 -8.03
CA GLN A 50 0.99 4.77 -7.75
C GLN A 50 0.29 4.03 -6.60
N ARG A 51 0.09 4.73 -5.48
CA ARG A 51 -0.53 4.15 -4.28
C ARG A 51 -2.00 3.80 -4.51
N ARG A 52 -2.76 4.71 -5.14
CA ARG A 52 -4.21 4.53 -5.35
C ARG A 52 -4.51 3.38 -6.31
N LEU A 53 -3.71 3.18 -7.35
CA LEU A 53 -3.92 2.09 -8.32
C LEU A 53 -3.75 0.73 -7.63
N THR A 54 -2.59 0.52 -7.02
CA THR A 54 -2.24 -0.72 -6.32
C THR A 54 -3.25 -1.04 -5.23
N THR A 55 -3.64 -0.03 -4.45
CA THR A 55 -4.64 -0.18 -3.38
C THR A 55 -6.01 -0.55 -3.93
N SER A 56 -6.46 0.09 -5.01
CA SER A 56 -7.79 -0.14 -5.59
C SER A 56 -7.88 -1.55 -6.20
N LEU A 57 -6.88 -1.97 -6.97
CA LEU A 57 -6.82 -3.32 -7.54
C LEU A 57 -6.71 -4.39 -6.47
N GLY A 58 -5.88 -4.16 -5.44
CA GLY A 58 -5.76 -5.06 -4.29
C GLY A 58 -7.10 -5.28 -3.58
N ARG A 59 -7.84 -4.18 -3.30
CA ARG A 59 -9.16 -4.24 -2.65
C ARG A 59 -10.17 -4.99 -3.50
N VAL A 60 -10.30 -4.64 -4.78
CA VAL A 60 -11.24 -5.29 -5.70
C VAL A 60 -10.92 -6.78 -5.84
N ARG A 61 -9.65 -7.14 -6.00
CA ARG A 61 -9.23 -8.54 -6.10
C ARG A 61 -9.61 -9.32 -4.85
N SER A 62 -9.33 -8.79 -3.66
CA SER A 62 -9.70 -9.45 -2.39
C SER A 62 -11.20 -9.61 -2.24
N GLN A 63 -11.97 -8.55 -2.56
CA GLN A 63 -13.44 -8.61 -2.54
C GLN A 63 -13.97 -9.68 -3.49
N LYS A 64 -13.50 -9.69 -4.74
CA LYS A 64 -13.94 -10.64 -5.77
C LYS A 64 -13.54 -12.07 -5.45
N LEU A 65 -12.36 -12.26 -4.85
CA LEU A 65 -11.92 -13.57 -4.37
C LEU A 65 -12.84 -14.10 -3.26
N LEU A 66 -13.29 -13.23 -2.35
CA LEU A 66 -14.23 -13.60 -1.29
C LEU A 66 -15.61 -13.96 -1.85
N GLU A 67 -16.16 -13.10 -2.73
CA GLU A 67 -17.43 -13.35 -3.43
C GLU A 67 -17.40 -14.67 -4.22
N ALA A 68 -16.24 -15.00 -4.79
CA ALA A 68 -16.02 -16.21 -5.57
C ALA A 68 -15.60 -17.44 -4.75
N LYS A 69 -15.71 -17.39 -3.41
CA LYS A 69 -15.36 -18.48 -2.49
C LYS A 69 -13.93 -19.03 -2.71
N GLY A 70 -12.98 -18.13 -2.99
CA GLY A 70 -11.57 -18.47 -3.16
C GLY A 70 -11.15 -18.83 -4.59
N ASP A 71 -12.08 -18.95 -5.54
CA ASP A 71 -11.76 -19.25 -6.94
C ASP A 71 -12.02 -18.03 -7.84
N LEU A 72 -10.96 -17.27 -8.10
CA LEU A 72 -11.05 -16.03 -8.88
C LEU A 72 -11.52 -16.24 -10.33
N ASN A 73 -11.46 -17.45 -10.88
CA ASN A 73 -12.03 -17.73 -12.21
C ASN A 73 -13.55 -17.49 -12.24
N LYS A 74 -14.26 -17.73 -11.13
CA LYS A 74 -15.71 -17.50 -11.02
C LYS A 74 -16.09 -16.02 -10.97
N ALA A 75 -15.10 -15.11 -10.88
CA ALA A 75 -15.33 -13.67 -10.85
C ALA A 75 -15.34 -13.00 -12.24
N ARG A 76 -15.08 -13.74 -13.33
CA ARG A 76 -15.02 -13.18 -14.70
C ARG A 76 -16.32 -12.52 -15.14
N ASP A 77 -17.45 -13.07 -14.71
CA ASP A 77 -18.76 -12.59 -15.14
C ASP A 77 -19.20 -11.28 -14.47
N LYS A 78 -18.52 -10.88 -13.39
CA LYS A 78 -18.89 -9.75 -12.54
C LYS A 78 -17.72 -8.75 -12.40
N PRO A 79 -17.26 -8.13 -13.51
CA PRO A 79 -16.23 -7.10 -13.44
C PRO A 79 -16.69 -5.89 -12.62
N PRO A 80 -15.76 -5.15 -11.98
CA PRO A 80 -16.07 -3.83 -11.42
C PRO A 80 -16.53 -2.86 -12.53
N ASN A 81 -17.42 -1.93 -12.18
CA ASN A 81 -17.97 -0.95 -13.13
C ASN A 81 -16.93 -0.06 -13.84
N TRP A 82 -15.73 0.08 -13.28
CA TRP A 82 -14.65 0.90 -13.82
C TRP A 82 -13.56 0.10 -14.56
N ILE A 83 -13.74 -1.20 -14.75
CA ILE A 83 -12.83 -2.05 -15.53
C ILE A 83 -13.64 -2.73 -16.64
N SER A 84 -13.21 -2.59 -17.89
CA SER A 84 -13.84 -3.33 -19.00
C SER A 84 -13.73 -4.84 -18.78
N ARG A 85 -14.71 -5.60 -19.26
CA ARG A 85 -14.71 -7.07 -19.15
C ARG A 85 -13.43 -7.69 -19.72
N GLU A 86 -12.94 -7.16 -20.84
CA GLU A 86 -11.69 -7.59 -21.46
C GLU A 86 -10.48 -7.41 -20.53
N ASN A 87 -10.28 -6.20 -20.00
CA ASN A 87 -9.18 -5.91 -19.08
C ASN A 87 -9.31 -6.68 -17.76
N TRP A 88 -10.53 -6.88 -17.29
CA TRP A 88 -10.82 -7.69 -16.10
C TRP A 88 -10.40 -9.15 -16.29
N ASN A 89 -10.75 -9.75 -17.42
CA ASN A 89 -10.34 -11.12 -17.75
C ASN A 89 -8.81 -11.25 -17.80
N LYS A 90 -8.13 -10.31 -18.46
CA LYS A 90 -6.65 -10.26 -18.50
C LYS A 90 -6.05 -10.14 -17.09
N LEU A 91 -6.61 -9.30 -16.22
CA LEU A 91 -6.17 -9.19 -14.82
C LEU A 91 -6.34 -10.51 -14.05
N ILE A 92 -7.49 -11.18 -14.22
CA ILE A 92 -7.74 -12.50 -13.63
C ILE A 92 -6.70 -13.50 -14.13
N ASP A 93 -6.44 -13.58 -15.44
CA ASP A 93 -5.44 -14.47 -16.04
C ASP A 93 -4.07 -14.30 -15.38
N ILE A 94 -3.66 -13.04 -15.17
CA ILE A 94 -2.39 -12.77 -14.49
C ILE A 94 -2.45 -13.21 -13.03
N TRP A 95 -3.51 -12.88 -12.28
CA TRP A 95 -3.61 -13.22 -10.85
C TRP A 95 -3.72 -14.72 -10.58
N ILE A 96 -4.35 -15.49 -11.46
CA ILE A 96 -4.42 -16.95 -11.32
C ILE A 96 -3.16 -17.66 -11.78
N SER A 97 -2.31 -16.98 -12.57
CA SER A 97 -1.09 -17.56 -13.12
C SER A 97 -0.19 -18.13 -12.01
N PRO A 98 0.47 -19.29 -12.25
CA PRO A 98 1.37 -19.88 -11.26
C PRO A 98 2.48 -18.93 -10.81
N LYS A 99 3.03 -18.14 -11.75
CA LYS A 99 4.07 -17.13 -11.48
C LYS A 99 3.59 -16.09 -10.47
N TRP A 100 2.38 -15.56 -10.67
CA TRP A 100 1.82 -14.55 -9.78
C TRP A 100 1.48 -15.14 -8.41
N LYS A 101 0.85 -16.32 -8.37
CA LYS A 101 0.54 -17.03 -7.12
C LYS A 101 1.80 -17.29 -6.29
N LYS A 102 2.87 -17.81 -6.91
CA LYS A 102 4.17 -18.03 -6.25
C LYS A 102 4.73 -16.74 -5.65
N LYS A 103 4.72 -15.64 -6.40
CA LYS A 103 5.18 -14.33 -5.92
C LYS A 103 4.31 -13.80 -4.76
N SER A 104 2.99 -13.97 -4.85
CA SER A 104 2.06 -13.53 -3.82
C SER A 104 2.24 -14.31 -2.52
N GLU A 105 2.37 -15.63 -2.60
CA GLU A 105 2.57 -16.47 -1.41
C GLU A 105 3.94 -16.19 -0.77
N ALA A 106 5.01 -16.05 -1.57
CA ALA A 106 6.32 -15.63 -1.06
C ALA A 106 6.23 -14.27 -0.33
N ASN A 107 5.56 -13.27 -0.91
CA ASN A 107 5.37 -11.98 -0.26
C ASN A 107 4.53 -12.06 1.03
N LYS A 108 3.53 -12.94 1.06
CA LYS A 108 2.72 -13.19 2.26
C LYS A 108 3.57 -13.85 3.35
N ASN A 109 4.34 -14.87 3.00
CA ASN A 109 5.26 -15.56 3.92
C ASN A 109 6.31 -14.59 4.45
N ASN A 110 6.89 -13.73 3.61
CA ASN A 110 7.85 -12.71 4.03
C ASN A 110 7.25 -11.75 5.07
N ARG A 111 5.98 -11.33 4.89
CA ARG A 111 5.28 -10.49 5.89
C ARG A 111 4.98 -11.22 7.20
N ASN A 112 4.80 -12.54 7.13
CA ASN A 112 4.46 -13.37 8.29
C ASN A 112 5.69 -14.06 8.91
N THR A 113 6.89 -13.87 8.36
CA THR A 113 8.11 -14.49 8.86
C THR A 113 8.49 -13.84 10.18
N MET A 114 8.64 -14.65 11.22
CA MET A 114 9.18 -14.19 12.49
C MET A 114 10.65 -13.82 12.32
N LYS A 115 11.04 -12.66 12.83
CA LYS A 115 12.43 -12.23 12.95
C LYS A 115 12.68 -11.95 14.43
N ASN A 116 13.65 -12.66 15.01
CA ASN A 116 13.99 -12.57 16.43
C ASN A 116 12.78 -12.79 17.36
N GLY A 117 11.99 -13.84 17.10
CA GLY A 117 10.88 -14.27 17.96
C GLY A 117 9.57 -13.49 17.80
N SER A 118 9.49 -12.50 16.90
CA SER A 118 8.25 -11.77 16.63
C SER A 118 8.10 -11.44 15.15
N ILE A 119 6.85 -11.34 14.69
CA ILE A 119 6.55 -10.71 13.39
C ILE A 119 6.68 -9.20 13.62
N SER A 120 7.68 -8.57 12.99
CA SER A 120 7.87 -7.12 13.07
C SER A 120 6.62 -6.42 12.54
N LYS A 121 5.87 -5.77 13.43
CA LYS A 121 4.72 -4.94 13.09
C LYS A 121 5.03 -3.53 13.54
N HIS A 122 4.92 -2.57 12.63
CA HIS A 122 5.02 -1.16 13.00
C HIS A 122 3.83 -0.79 13.91
N CYS A 123 4.10 -0.59 15.19
CA CYS A 123 3.16 -0.19 16.24
C CYS A 123 3.34 1.29 16.66
N GLY A 124 4.24 2.05 16.02
CA GLY A 124 4.52 3.45 16.37
C GLY A 124 3.40 4.45 16.06
N GLY A 125 2.33 4.04 15.39
CA GLY A 125 1.25 4.94 14.97
C GLY A 125 1.71 6.00 13.96
N SER A 126 0.98 7.12 13.88
CA SER A 126 1.29 8.25 12.98
C SER A 126 2.25 9.27 13.62
N ILE A 127 3.03 8.86 14.61
CA ILE A 127 4.03 9.69 15.29
C ILE A 127 5.37 9.50 14.59
N THR A 128 6.09 10.59 14.35
CA THR A 128 7.41 10.56 13.71
C THR A 128 8.41 9.81 14.58
N PHE A 129 9.44 9.24 13.94
CA PHE A 129 10.55 8.62 14.69
C PHE A 129 11.24 9.63 15.61
N VAL A 130 11.42 10.88 15.17
CA VAL A 130 11.99 11.97 15.99
C VAL A 130 11.20 12.16 17.28
N ASN A 131 9.88 12.25 17.19
CA ASN A 131 9.04 12.42 18.38
C ASN A 131 9.05 11.17 19.27
N HIS A 132 9.17 9.97 18.70
CA HIS A 132 9.37 8.74 19.49
C HIS A 132 10.71 8.75 20.22
N ASP A 133 11.77 9.19 19.56
CA ASP A 133 13.13 9.24 20.10
C ASP A 133 13.25 10.30 21.20
N GLU A 134 12.67 11.48 21.01
CA GLU A 134 12.61 12.52 22.05
C GLU A 134 11.89 12.01 23.31
N ARG A 135 10.73 11.36 23.14
CA ARG A 135 10.00 10.76 24.27
C ARG A 135 10.81 9.67 24.96
N LEU A 136 11.55 8.87 24.19
CA LEU A 136 12.38 7.80 24.72
C LEU A 136 13.63 8.34 25.43
N LYS A 137 14.22 9.42 24.91
CA LYS A 137 15.33 10.15 25.53
C LYS A 137 14.93 10.70 26.90
N LEU A 138 13.77 11.36 26.97
CA LEU A 138 13.21 11.85 28.25
C LEU A 138 13.02 10.71 29.26
N LYS A 139 12.57 9.54 28.80
CA LYS A 139 12.37 8.37 29.66
C LYS A 139 13.66 7.70 30.13
N LEU A 140 14.69 7.66 29.28
CA LEU A 140 15.98 7.00 29.58
C LEU A 140 16.99 7.95 30.26
N GLY A 141 16.78 9.26 30.19
CA GLY A 141 17.76 10.26 30.63
C GLY A 141 19.03 10.32 29.76
N ARG A 142 19.03 9.62 28.61
CA ARG A 142 20.13 9.55 27.66
C ARG A 142 19.60 9.38 26.24
N GLU A 143 20.45 9.59 25.23
CA GLU A 143 20.09 9.28 23.85
C GLU A 143 19.75 7.78 23.69
N PRO A 144 18.60 7.46 23.06
CA PRO A 144 18.25 6.08 22.74
C PRO A 144 19.13 5.54 21.61
N THR A 145 19.43 4.24 21.69
CA THR A 145 20.09 3.53 20.60
C THR A 145 19.11 3.23 19.47
N ILE A 146 19.60 3.05 18.24
CA ILE A 146 18.79 2.68 17.07
C ILE A 146 17.92 1.43 17.36
N VAL A 147 18.48 0.47 18.11
CA VAL A 147 17.77 -0.77 18.49
C VAL A 147 16.62 -0.48 19.46
N GLU A 148 16.79 0.43 20.41
CA GLU A 148 15.74 0.83 21.36
C GLU A 148 14.60 1.59 20.66
N SER A 149 14.95 2.53 19.77
CA SER A 149 14.00 3.25 18.92
C SER A 149 13.21 2.31 18.00
N PHE A 150 13.90 1.35 17.38
CA PHE A 150 13.27 0.30 16.58
C PHE A 150 12.32 -0.55 17.42
N ASN A 151 12.77 -1.04 18.58
CA ASN A 151 11.95 -1.87 19.46
C ASN A 151 10.69 -1.13 19.95
N ARG A 152 10.81 0.16 20.27
CA ARG A 152 9.67 1.00 20.69
C ARG A 152 8.58 1.08 19.63
N THR A 153 8.96 1.11 18.37
CA THR A 153 8.05 1.30 17.24
C THR A 153 7.66 -0.01 16.54
N HIS A 154 8.38 -1.12 16.76
CA HIS A 154 8.24 -2.37 15.99
C HIS A 154 8.09 -3.66 16.81
N LYS A 155 8.13 -3.60 18.15
CA LYS A 155 7.72 -4.70 19.03
C LYS A 155 6.33 -4.43 19.58
N THR A 156 5.46 -5.44 19.53
CA THR A 156 4.21 -5.44 20.28
C THR A 156 4.54 -5.23 21.76
N LYS A 157 3.85 -4.31 22.44
CA LYS A 157 3.93 -4.23 23.91
C LYS A 157 3.57 -5.62 24.45
N LEU A 158 4.53 -6.33 25.03
CA LEU A 158 4.18 -7.45 25.91
C LEU A 158 3.37 -6.81 27.04
N LEU A 159 2.12 -7.25 27.20
CA LEU A 159 1.35 -6.96 28.41
C LEU A 159 2.10 -7.65 29.55
N VAL A 160 3.06 -6.96 30.14
CA VAL A 160 3.53 -7.28 31.48
C VAL A 160 2.33 -6.99 32.36
N MET A 161 1.75 -8.03 32.96
CA MET A 161 0.72 -7.88 33.98
C MET A 161 1.32 -7.06 35.13
N GLY A 162 1.04 -5.77 35.16
CA GLY A 162 1.54 -4.86 36.18
C GLY A 162 1.87 -3.48 35.63
N GLY A 163 0.87 -2.60 35.66
CA GLY A 163 1.08 -1.15 35.54
C GLY A 163 0.77 -0.59 34.16
N SER A 164 -0.40 0.04 34.04
CA SER A 164 -0.65 1.06 33.03
C SER A 164 0.45 2.12 33.17
N LEU A 165 1.19 2.35 32.09
CA LEU A 165 1.86 3.64 31.89
C LEU A 165 1.17 4.28 30.71
N ASP A 166 0.36 5.25 31.09
CA ASP A 166 -0.52 6.04 30.25
C ASP A 166 0.22 6.62 29.04
N LEU A 167 -0.55 6.68 27.95
CA LEU A 167 -0.15 7.24 26.66
C LEU A 167 -0.37 8.74 26.63
#